data_AF-A0A8T7EUG4-F1
#
_entry.id   AF-A0A8T7EUG4-F1
#
_cell.length_a   1.000
_cell.length_b   1.000
_cell.length_c   1.000
_cell.angle_alpha   90.00
_cell.angle_beta   90.00
_cell.angle_gamma   90.00
#
_symmetry.space_group_name_H-M   'P 1'
#
loop_
_entity.id
_entity.type
_entity.pdbx_description
1 polymer ?
#
loop_
_entity_poly.entity_id
_entity_poly.type
_entity_poly.pdbx_seq_one_letter_code
_entity_poly.pdbx_strand_id
1 'polypeptide(L)'
;MLAGIVLVGIAGLVVVMDSLDDPGRDTDLRTYLWEAAWQNFTEHPVFGSGAYSTPRMLLDRASTPPRTAQTHAHNYPLQVLSEFGILGGAAMALAMALLVRAGVQAWRGALTSRDRHLIAGGWAAVVGFGVHLLFDLAAWTPFVAMHGVIALIVMTASPTPTPRRRVVGRVQSIVVGVVIVGVLGGTLWMNPYATRNLEILSEAEATGEWLVAADAFEDLQAVDPRQPVYYWSPAMLWAMAAYRDQDPALARRAYDAFGEAAALGMESAASHANMAALAAQFGDLDAAAEHLDAVMRFAWMSVPMRLSVAERAEAWGLPEIARAAWASLLEDERVETYGLPLDRRVAASEARARWRCCRCRTN
;
A
#
# COMPACT_ATOMS: atom_id res chain seq x y z
N MET A 1 30.86 11.66 26.61
CA MET A 1 30.57 11.73 25.15
C MET A 1 30.54 10.34 24.52
N LEU A 2 31.61 9.53 24.63
CA LEU A 2 31.65 8.14 24.14
C LEU A 2 30.54 7.22 24.69
N ALA A 3 30.28 7.24 26.00
CA ALA A 3 29.21 6.43 26.59
C ALA A 3 27.80 6.79 26.07
N GLY A 4 27.56 8.07 25.76
CA GLY A 4 26.30 8.52 25.16
C GLY A 4 26.15 8.08 23.70
N ILE A 5 27.25 8.10 22.93
CA ILE A 5 27.28 7.60 21.54
C ILE A 5 27.03 6.08 21.51
N VAL A 6 27.63 5.34 22.43
CA VAL A 6 27.43 3.89 22.54
C VAL A 6 25.99 3.56 22.93
N LEU A 7 25.40 4.29 23.88
CA LEU A 7 24.00 4.08 24.28
C LEU A 7 23.02 4.40 23.14
N VAL A 8 23.23 5.49 22.40
CA VAL A 8 22.42 5.81 21.21
C VAL A 8 22.61 4.75 20.11
N GLY A 9 23.84 4.26 19.92
CA GLY A 9 24.13 3.18 18.97
C GLY A 9 23.42 1.86 19.33
N ILE A 10 23.42 1.48 20.62
CA ILE A 10 22.73 0.29 21.12
C ILE A 10 21.21 0.46 21.01
N ALA A 11 20.67 1.62 21.42
CA ALA A 11 19.25 1.89 21.29
C ALA A 11 18.80 1.87 19.81
N GLY A 12 19.58 2.47 18.92
CA GLY A 12 19.35 2.40 17.48
C GLY A 12 19.43 0.98 16.93
N LEU A 13 20.38 0.16 17.39
CA LEU A 13 20.50 -1.24 17.00
C LEU A 13 19.29 -2.07 17.45
N VAL A 14 18.80 -1.86 18.68
CA VAL A 14 17.61 -2.55 19.21
C VAL A 14 16.38 -2.18 18.39
N VAL A 15 16.17 -0.90 18.09
CA VAL A 15 15.06 -0.46 17.22
C VAL A 15 15.16 -1.06 15.83
N VAL A 16 16.37 -1.15 15.27
CA VAL A 16 16.59 -1.80 13.96
C VAL A 16 16.26 -3.29 14.05
N MET A 17 16.74 -4.00 15.06
CA MET A 17 16.48 -5.43 15.23
C MET A 17 14.99 -5.72 15.44
N ASP A 18 14.31 -4.94 16.27
CA ASP A 18 12.85 -5.04 16.50
C ASP A 18 12.06 -4.76 15.21
N SER A 19 12.54 -3.81 14.39
CA SER A 19 11.91 -3.53 13.10
C SER A 19 12.08 -4.66 12.07
N LEU A 20 13.04 -5.57 12.23
CA LEU A 20 13.22 -6.68 11.28
C LEU A 20 12.18 -7.79 11.48
N ASP A 21 11.51 -7.84 12.63
CA ASP A 21 10.45 -8.82 12.93
C ASP A 21 9.06 -8.36 12.44
N ASP A 22 8.94 -7.17 11.84
CA ASP A 22 7.70 -6.67 11.24
C ASP A 22 7.40 -7.41 9.92
N PRO A 23 6.24 -8.09 9.78
CA PRO A 23 5.84 -8.78 8.54
C PRO A 23 5.82 -7.86 7.30
N GLY A 24 5.67 -6.55 7.50
CA GLY A 24 5.73 -5.56 6.44
C GLY A 24 7.15 -5.26 5.92
N ARG A 25 8.20 -5.82 6.52
CA ARG A 25 9.61 -5.49 6.22
C ARG A 25 10.47 -6.68 5.81
N ASP A 26 9.84 -7.85 5.65
CA ASP A 26 10.47 -9.10 5.22
C ASP A 26 10.99 -9.04 3.76
N THR A 27 12.06 -9.77 3.49
CA THR A 27 12.69 -9.88 2.16
C THR A 27 11.78 -10.59 1.16
N ASP A 28 11.00 -11.58 1.61
CA ASP A 28 10.02 -12.28 0.79
C ASP A 28 8.86 -11.38 0.35
N LEU A 29 8.55 -10.34 1.15
CA LEU A 29 7.59 -9.32 0.74
C LEU A 29 8.17 -8.45 -0.37
N ARG A 30 9.40 -7.94 -0.22
CA ARG A 30 10.02 -7.09 -1.25
C ARG A 30 10.18 -7.80 -2.59
N THR A 31 10.61 -9.06 -2.58
CA THR A 31 10.76 -9.85 -3.81
C THR A 31 9.42 -9.97 -4.55
N TYR A 32 8.36 -10.30 -3.83
CA TYR A 32 7.00 -10.34 -4.37
C TYR A 32 6.56 -8.98 -4.97
N LEU A 33 6.82 -7.86 -4.28
CA LEU A 33 6.47 -6.53 -4.78
C LEU A 33 7.22 -6.16 -6.05
N TRP A 34 8.49 -6.54 -6.14
CA TRP A 34 9.32 -6.32 -7.33
C TRP A 34 8.85 -7.16 -8.50
N GLU A 35 8.51 -8.42 -8.26
CA GLU A 35 7.92 -9.30 -9.27
C GLU A 35 6.58 -8.76 -9.78
N ALA A 36 5.70 -8.32 -8.89
CA ALA A 36 4.41 -7.74 -9.26
C ALA A 36 4.58 -6.47 -10.11
N ALA A 37 5.49 -5.56 -9.71
CA ALA A 37 5.78 -4.34 -10.47
C ALA A 37 6.41 -4.65 -11.84
N TRP A 38 7.32 -5.63 -11.90
CA TRP A 38 7.92 -6.08 -13.15
C TRP A 38 6.90 -6.71 -14.08
N GLN A 39 6.04 -7.58 -13.56
CA GLN A 39 4.97 -8.20 -14.33
C GLN A 39 4.03 -7.14 -14.92
N ASN A 40 3.61 -6.17 -14.12
CA ASN A 40 2.76 -5.09 -14.60
C ASN A 40 3.44 -4.23 -15.68
N PHE A 41 4.74 -3.97 -15.57
CA PHE A 41 5.52 -3.36 -16.65
C PHE A 41 5.48 -4.22 -17.92
N THR A 42 5.66 -5.54 -17.83
CA THR A 42 5.62 -6.42 -19.01
C THR A 42 4.24 -6.51 -19.66
N GLU A 43 3.17 -6.35 -18.88
CA GLU A 43 1.79 -6.26 -19.38
C GLU A 43 1.50 -4.89 -20.03
N HIS A 44 2.12 -3.82 -19.52
CA HIS A 44 1.91 -2.44 -19.98
C HIS A 44 3.23 -1.72 -20.37
N PRO A 45 3.99 -2.22 -21.36
CA PRO A 45 5.40 -1.85 -21.53
C PRO A 45 5.65 -0.43 -22.02
N VAL A 46 4.71 0.18 -22.74
CA VAL A 46 4.93 1.50 -23.37
C VAL A 46 4.58 2.63 -22.41
N PHE A 47 3.34 2.63 -21.92
CA PHE A 47 2.76 3.71 -21.11
C PHE A 47 2.62 3.35 -19.63
N GLY A 48 2.88 2.10 -19.23
CA GLY A 48 2.58 1.61 -17.89
C GLY A 48 1.08 1.55 -17.61
N SER A 49 0.74 1.30 -16.35
CA SER A 49 -0.64 1.26 -15.86
C SER A 49 -1.19 2.63 -15.43
N GLY A 50 -0.41 3.71 -15.59
CA GLY A 50 -0.77 5.06 -15.22
C GLY A 50 -0.30 5.46 -13.81
N ALA A 51 -0.26 6.77 -13.56
CA ALA A 51 0.20 7.33 -12.28
C ALA A 51 -0.66 6.85 -11.09
N TYR A 52 -0.02 6.49 -9.98
CA TYR A 52 -0.67 6.03 -8.75
C TYR A 52 -1.48 4.73 -8.90
N SER A 53 -1.19 3.92 -9.92
CA SER A 53 -1.85 2.63 -10.12
C SER A 53 -1.27 1.48 -9.29
N THR A 54 -0.04 1.63 -8.78
CA THR A 54 0.67 0.58 -8.03
C THR A 54 -0.11 0.03 -6.82
N PRO A 55 -0.75 0.85 -5.95
CA PRO A 55 -1.55 0.31 -4.83
C PRO A 55 -2.63 -0.67 -5.28
N ARG A 56 -3.40 -0.32 -6.33
CA ARG A 56 -4.46 -1.19 -6.87
C ARG A 56 -3.87 -2.47 -7.45
N MET A 57 -2.85 -2.33 -8.30
CA MET A 57 -2.12 -3.44 -8.90
C MET A 57 -1.58 -4.43 -7.85
N LEU A 58 -1.10 -3.93 -6.70
CA LEU A 58 -0.60 -4.75 -5.60
C LEU A 58 -1.74 -5.48 -4.87
N LEU A 59 -2.86 -4.80 -4.61
CA LEU A 59 -4.05 -5.40 -4.00
C LEU A 59 -4.62 -6.54 -4.86
N ASP A 60 -4.68 -6.38 -6.17
CA ASP A 60 -5.22 -7.38 -7.09
C ASP A 60 -4.37 -8.66 -7.16
N ARG A 61 -3.06 -8.54 -6.91
CA ARG A 61 -2.11 -9.65 -7.02
C ARG A 61 -1.82 -10.31 -5.67
N ALA A 62 -1.95 -9.58 -4.57
CA ALA A 62 -1.50 -10.02 -3.25
C ALA A 62 -2.65 -10.66 -2.46
N SER A 63 -2.36 -11.76 -1.78
CA SER A 63 -3.23 -12.20 -0.70
C SER A 63 -3.07 -11.25 0.48
N THR A 64 -4.08 -10.40 0.71
CA THR A 64 -4.12 -9.45 1.81
C THR A 64 -5.39 -9.67 2.61
N PRO A 65 -5.34 -10.37 3.76
CA PRO A 65 -4.16 -10.94 4.46
C PRO A 65 -3.61 -12.25 3.81
N PRO A 66 -2.44 -12.80 4.24
CA PRO A 66 -1.60 -12.41 5.38
C PRO A 66 -0.62 -11.28 5.10
N ARG A 67 -0.38 -10.94 3.83
CA ARG A 67 0.48 -9.80 3.48
C ARG A 67 -0.25 -8.50 3.84
N THR A 68 0.51 -7.48 4.21
CA THR A 68 -0.03 -6.14 4.43
C THR A 68 -0.36 -5.48 3.09
N ALA A 69 -1.37 -4.61 3.07
CA ALA A 69 -1.63 -3.77 1.91
C ALA A 69 -0.43 -2.84 1.68
N GLN A 70 0.05 -2.79 0.45
CA GLN A 70 1.24 -2.02 0.09
C GLN A 70 0.86 -0.92 -0.90
N THR A 71 1.40 0.27 -0.71
CA THR A 71 1.11 1.44 -1.56
C THR A 71 2.14 1.62 -2.68
N HIS A 72 3.22 0.85 -2.65
CA HIS A 72 4.31 0.99 -3.59
C HIS A 72 5.20 -0.27 -3.67
N ALA A 73 6.02 -0.33 -4.71
CA ALA A 73 6.90 -1.47 -5.01
C ALA A 73 8.18 -1.51 -4.18
N HIS A 74 8.43 -0.53 -3.29
CA HIS A 74 9.70 -0.35 -2.56
C HIS A 74 10.95 -0.40 -3.46
N ASN A 75 10.82 0.02 -4.72
CA ASN A 75 11.90 0.14 -5.69
C ASN A 75 11.47 1.19 -6.72
N TYR A 76 12.05 2.39 -6.64
CA TYR A 76 11.62 3.54 -7.44
C TYR A 76 11.75 3.27 -8.95
N PRO A 77 12.87 2.71 -9.48
CA PRO A 77 12.94 2.34 -10.88
C PRO A 77 11.85 1.38 -11.35
N LEU A 78 11.55 0.33 -10.57
CA LEU A 78 10.49 -0.63 -10.91
C LEU A 78 9.11 0.02 -10.83
N GLN A 79 8.86 0.89 -9.84
CA GLN A 79 7.62 1.67 -9.77
C GLN A 79 7.44 2.54 -11.01
N VAL A 80 8.49 3.27 -11.44
CA VAL A 80 8.43 4.12 -12.63
C VAL A 80 8.16 3.31 -13.89
N LEU A 81 8.80 2.14 -14.04
CA LEU A 81 8.54 1.25 -15.16
C LEU A 81 7.11 0.68 -15.12
N SER A 82 6.63 0.29 -13.95
CA SER A 82 5.28 -0.23 -13.75
C SER A 82 4.21 0.81 -14.11
N GLU A 83 4.33 2.04 -13.62
CA GLU A 83 3.30 3.08 -13.80
C GLU A 83 3.41 3.83 -15.13
N PHE A 84 4.61 3.96 -15.70
CA PHE A 84 4.85 4.81 -16.87
C PHE A 84 5.55 4.11 -18.04
N GLY A 85 5.81 2.81 -17.91
CA GLY A 85 6.44 2.00 -18.95
C GLY A 85 7.85 2.49 -19.31
N ILE A 86 8.28 2.14 -20.52
CA ILE A 86 9.59 2.52 -21.05
C ILE A 86 9.70 4.03 -21.27
N LEU A 87 8.60 4.75 -21.47
CA LEU A 87 8.62 6.21 -21.59
C LEU A 87 9.02 6.88 -20.27
N GLY A 88 8.43 6.45 -19.15
CA GLY A 88 8.83 6.91 -17.83
C GLY A 88 10.25 6.48 -17.48
N GLY A 89 10.61 5.23 -17.77
CA GLY A 89 11.97 4.71 -17.58
C GLY A 89 13.01 5.53 -18.36
N ALA A 90 12.73 5.86 -19.63
CA ALA A 90 13.61 6.68 -20.46
C ALA A 90 13.69 8.13 -19.95
N ALA A 91 12.57 8.72 -19.51
CA ALA A 91 12.57 10.05 -18.90
C ALA A 91 13.40 10.09 -17.62
N MET A 92 13.28 9.07 -16.76
CA MET A 92 14.09 8.92 -15.55
C MET A 92 15.58 8.74 -15.89
N ALA A 93 15.92 7.87 -16.85
CA ALA A 93 17.30 7.67 -17.29
C ALA A 93 17.91 8.95 -17.88
N LEU A 94 17.13 9.70 -18.66
CA LEU A 94 17.55 11.00 -19.19
C LEU A 94 17.78 12.01 -18.05
N ALA A 95 16.88 12.09 -17.07
CA ALA A 95 17.04 12.95 -15.91
C ALA A 95 18.33 12.61 -15.13
N MET A 96 18.60 11.31 -14.90
CA MET A 96 19.83 10.85 -14.27
C MET A 96 21.07 11.22 -15.10
N ALA A 97 21.03 11.04 -16.42
CA ALA A 97 22.15 11.40 -17.30
C ALA A 97 22.45 12.91 -17.30
N LEU A 98 21.40 13.74 -17.33
CA LEU A 98 21.52 15.19 -17.22
C LEU A 98 22.07 15.62 -15.86
N LEU A 99 21.65 14.93 -14.79
CA LEU A 99 22.13 15.18 -13.45
C LEU A 99 23.62 14.85 -13.32
N VAL A 100 24.04 13.68 -13.81
CA VAL A 100 25.45 13.27 -13.83
C VAL A 100 26.28 14.27 -14.63
N ARG A 101 25.80 14.68 -15.80
CA ARG A 101 26.45 15.71 -16.62
C ARG A 101 26.60 17.02 -15.86
N ALA A 102 25.56 17.49 -15.17
CA ALA A 102 25.60 18.72 -14.38
C ALA A 102 26.61 18.62 -13.22
N GLY A 103 26.62 17.52 -12.48
CA GLY A 103 27.59 17.27 -11.40
C GLY A 103 29.04 17.22 -11.91
N VAL A 104 29.29 16.59 -13.07
CA VAL A 104 30.61 16.57 -13.71
C VAL A 104 31.04 17.96 -14.17
N GLN A 105 30.11 18.75 -14.72
CA GLN A 105 30.39 20.14 -15.12
C GLN A 105 30.71 21.01 -13.91
N ALA A 106 29.95 20.90 -12.82
CA ALA A 106 30.21 21.60 -11.57
C ALA A 106 31.59 21.22 -11.01
N TRP A 107 31.93 19.92 -10.99
CA TRP A 107 33.23 19.44 -10.53
C TRP A 107 34.40 20.01 -11.35
N ARG A 108 34.29 20.01 -12.68
CA ARG A 108 35.31 20.55 -13.58
C ARG A 108 35.44 22.07 -13.46
N GLY A 109 34.36 22.77 -13.11
CA GLY A 109 34.33 24.22 -12.90
C GLY A 109 34.69 24.68 -11.49
N ALA A 110 34.99 23.75 -10.57
CA ALA A 110 35.34 24.07 -9.19
C ALA A 110 36.68 24.82 -9.11
N LEU A 111 36.66 26.02 -8.52
CA LEU A 111 37.81 26.93 -8.44
C LEU A 111 38.66 26.68 -7.20
N THR A 112 38.04 26.19 -6.11
CA THR A 112 38.70 25.96 -4.83
C THR A 112 38.58 24.52 -4.37
N SER A 113 39.47 24.09 -3.46
CA SER A 113 39.36 22.79 -2.79
C SER A 113 38.07 22.68 -1.98
N ARG A 114 37.58 23.79 -1.42
CA ARG A 114 36.29 23.84 -0.71
C ARG A 114 35.13 23.50 -1.63
N ASP A 115 35.09 24.07 -2.84
CA ASP A 115 34.05 23.77 -3.83
C ASP A 115 34.05 22.28 -4.19
N ARG A 116 35.23 21.70 -4.38
CA ARG A 116 35.37 20.27 -4.66
C ARG A 116 34.85 19.41 -3.50
N HIS A 117 35.16 19.75 -2.25
CA HIS A 117 34.63 19.02 -1.11
C HIS A 117 33.10 19.11 -1.00
N LEU A 118 32.51 20.28 -1.26
CA LEU A 118 31.05 20.46 -1.28
C LEU A 118 30.39 19.62 -2.38
N ILE A 119 30.94 19.67 -3.59
CA ILE A 119 30.42 18.88 -4.73
C ILE A 119 30.59 17.38 -4.45
N ALA A 120 31.71 16.94 -3.88
CA ALA A 120 31.91 15.54 -3.45
C ALA A 120 30.87 15.11 -2.40
N GLY A 121 30.59 15.98 -1.42
CA GLY A 121 29.53 15.73 -0.43
C GLY A 121 28.14 15.65 -1.07
N GLY A 122 27.85 16.52 -2.04
CA GLY A 122 26.62 16.47 -2.85
C GLY A 122 26.50 15.16 -3.64
N TRP A 123 27.58 14.71 -4.30
CA TRP A 123 27.62 13.41 -4.98
C TRP A 123 27.37 12.24 -4.02
N ALA A 124 28.04 12.22 -2.87
CA ALA A 124 27.85 11.18 -1.87
C ALA A 124 26.38 11.11 -1.40
N ALA A 125 25.76 12.27 -1.16
CA ALA A 125 24.36 12.35 -0.77
C ALA A 125 23.40 11.90 -1.89
N VAL A 126 23.63 12.32 -3.14
CA VAL A 126 22.80 11.91 -4.30
C VAL A 126 22.93 10.41 -4.56
N VAL A 127 24.14 9.84 -4.48
CA VAL A 127 24.35 8.40 -4.63
C VAL A 127 23.70 7.63 -3.48
N GLY A 128 23.89 8.07 -2.24
CA GLY A 128 23.25 7.45 -1.07
C GLY A 128 21.73 7.47 -1.18
N PHE A 129 21.16 8.62 -1.58
CA PHE A 129 19.72 8.76 -1.83
C PHE A 129 19.26 7.83 -2.98
N GLY A 130 20.00 7.79 -4.10
CA GLY A 130 19.68 6.93 -5.23
C GLY A 130 19.72 5.43 -4.89
N VAL A 131 20.71 5.00 -4.11
CA VAL A 131 20.79 3.62 -3.60
C VAL A 131 19.61 3.32 -2.67
N HIS A 132 19.24 4.26 -1.80
CA HIS A 132 18.09 4.08 -0.92
C HIS A 132 16.79 3.91 -1.72
N LEU A 133 16.62 4.66 -2.82
CA LEU A 133 15.46 4.54 -3.72
C LEU A 133 15.36 3.17 -4.42
N LEU A 134 16.39 2.33 -4.39
CA LEU A 134 16.30 0.95 -4.89
C LEU A 134 15.58 0.01 -3.93
N PHE A 135 15.47 0.39 -2.65
CA PHE A 135 14.93 -0.45 -1.58
C PHE A 135 13.75 0.18 -0.84
N ASP A 136 13.51 1.49 -0.99
CA ASP A 136 12.38 2.16 -0.38
C ASP A 136 12.02 3.50 -1.05
N LEU A 137 10.78 3.95 -0.93
CA LEU A 137 10.32 5.26 -1.41
C LEU A 137 10.41 6.34 -0.33
N ALA A 138 11.55 6.48 0.34
CA ALA A 138 11.69 7.54 1.36
C ALA A 138 11.44 8.95 0.82
N ALA A 139 11.52 9.17 -0.50
CA ALA A 139 11.11 10.41 -1.15
C ALA A 139 9.63 10.79 -0.92
N TRP A 140 8.78 9.88 -0.46
CA TRP A 140 7.41 10.22 -0.06
C TRP A 140 7.35 10.88 1.32
N THR A 141 8.38 10.73 2.14
CA THR A 141 8.55 11.56 3.33
C THR A 141 9.12 12.92 2.91
N PRO A 142 8.38 14.04 3.11
CA PRO A 142 8.81 15.35 2.61
C PRO A 142 10.20 15.75 3.12
N PHE A 143 10.53 15.34 4.35
CA PHE A 143 11.84 15.57 4.95
C PHE A 143 12.96 14.91 4.13
N VAL A 144 12.86 13.64 3.77
CA VAL A 144 13.92 12.92 3.03
C VAL A 144 14.00 13.41 1.58
N ALA A 145 12.85 13.73 0.95
CA ALA A 145 12.82 14.38 -0.36
C ALA A 145 13.58 15.72 -0.37
N MET A 146 13.38 16.54 0.67
CA MET A 146 14.05 17.82 0.81
C MET A 146 15.57 17.68 0.94
N HIS A 147 16.06 16.64 1.64
CA HIS A 147 17.49 16.34 1.71
C HIS A 147 18.06 15.96 0.34
N GLY A 148 17.31 15.17 -0.45
CA GLY A 148 17.66 14.88 -1.84
C GLY A 148 17.77 16.16 -2.68
N VAL A 149 16.80 17.07 -2.59
CA VAL A 149 16.82 18.35 -3.31
C VAL A 149 17.99 19.24 -2.88
N ILE A 150 18.26 19.36 -1.58
CA ILE A 150 19.40 20.14 -1.08
C ILE A 150 20.72 19.55 -1.60
N ALA A 151 20.87 18.23 -1.54
CA ALA A 151 22.04 17.54 -2.08
C ALA A 151 22.23 17.80 -3.59
N LEU A 152 21.14 17.76 -4.36
CA LEU A 152 21.14 18.08 -5.79
C LEU A 152 21.55 19.54 -6.04
N ILE A 153 21.03 20.49 -5.26
CA ILE A 153 21.40 21.91 -5.36
C ILE A 153 22.89 22.08 -5.07
N VAL A 154 23.39 21.51 -3.97
CA VAL A 154 24.81 21.60 -3.58
C VAL A 154 25.72 20.97 -4.65
N MET A 155 25.33 19.82 -5.19
CA MET A 155 26.09 19.10 -6.22
C MET A 155 26.15 19.86 -7.56
N THR A 156 25.08 20.55 -7.94
CA THR A 156 24.95 21.20 -9.26
C THR A 156 25.19 22.71 -9.24
N ALA A 157 25.34 23.30 -8.06
CA ALA A 157 25.70 24.71 -7.90
C ALA A 157 27.04 24.98 -8.60
N SER A 158 27.00 25.73 -9.70
CA SER A 158 28.20 26.20 -10.38
C SER A 158 28.73 27.45 -9.64
N PRO A 159 30.01 27.48 -9.21
CA PRO A 159 30.59 28.66 -8.58
C PRO A 159 30.82 29.81 -9.58
N THR A 160 30.82 29.52 -10.88
CA THR A 160 30.98 30.51 -11.94
C THR A 160 29.61 30.92 -12.51
N PRO A 161 29.24 32.21 -12.45
CA PRO A 161 28.09 32.72 -13.19
C PRO A 161 28.39 32.56 -14.68
N THR A 162 27.87 31.50 -15.29
CA THR A 162 27.91 31.39 -16.76
C THR A 162 27.01 32.48 -17.33
N PRO A 163 27.47 33.28 -18.32
CA PRO A 163 26.59 34.17 -19.06
C PRO A 163 25.63 33.29 -19.89
N ARG A 164 24.55 32.83 -19.26
CA ARG A 164 23.60 31.88 -19.84
C ARG A 164 22.70 32.64 -20.83
N ARG A 165 22.45 32.03 -21.99
CA ARG A 165 21.42 32.44 -22.97
C ARG A 165 20.11 32.74 -22.24
N ARG A 166 19.81 34.03 -22.04
CA ARG A 166 18.82 34.56 -21.07
C ARG A 166 17.39 34.03 -21.25
N VAL A 167 17.01 33.66 -22.48
CA VAL A 167 15.62 33.26 -22.80
C VAL A 167 15.35 31.80 -22.44
N VAL A 168 16.22 30.86 -22.87
CA VAL A 168 16.05 29.42 -22.61
C VAL A 168 16.14 29.13 -21.11
N GLY A 169 17.04 29.80 -20.38
CA GLY A 169 17.13 29.68 -18.93
C GLY A 169 15.88 30.16 -18.19
N ARG A 170 15.26 31.27 -18.66
CA ARG A 170 14.06 31.83 -18.03
C ARG A 170 12.84 30.93 -18.23
N VAL A 171 12.63 30.37 -19.43
CA VAL A 171 11.53 29.43 -19.70
C VAL A 171 11.68 28.15 -18.88
N GLN A 172 12.89 27.58 -18.80
CA GLN A 172 13.16 26.40 -17.96
C GLN A 172 12.87 26.68 -16.49
N SER A 173 13.30 27.82 -15.94
CA SER A 173 13.02 28.19 -14.56
C SER A 173 11.53 28.40 -14.28
N ILE A 174 10.78 28.96 -15.24
CA ILE A 174 9.33 29.10 -15.12
C ILE A 174 8.66 27.73 -15.10
N VAL A 175 9.01 26.83 -16.02
CA VAL A 175 8.43 25.47 -16.07
C VAL A 175 8.73 24.72 -14.78
N VAL A 176 9.99 24.72 -14.31
CA VAL A 176 10.36 24.10 -13.03
C VAL A 176 9.62 24.74 -11.86
N GLY A 177 9.51 26.07 -11.84
CA GLY A 177 8.76 26.80 -10.81
C GLY A 177 7.28 26.42 -10.80
N VAL A 178 6.63 26.33 -11.97
CA VAL A 178 5.23 25.91 -12.10
C VAL A 178 5.05 24.47 -11.64
N VAL A 179 5.96 23.55 -12.00
CA VAL A 179 5.90 22.15 -11.54
C VAL A 179 6.04 22.07 -10.03
N ILE A 180 7.03 22.76 -9.44
CA ILE A 180 7.24 22.77 -7.98
C ILE A 180 6.02 23.36 -7.26
N VAL A 181 5.51 24.51 -7.72
CA VAL A 181 4.34 25.16 -7.13
C VAL A 181 3.09 24.29 -7.30
N GLY A 182 2.92 23.62 -8.43
CA GLY A 182 1.81 22.69 -8.66
C GLY A 182 1.87 21.48 -7.73
N VAL A 183 3.04 20.86 -7.59
CA VAL A 183 3.24 19.72 -6.67
C VAL A 183 3.04 20.14 -5.22
N LEU A 184 3.71 21.20 -4.76
CA LEU A 184 3.58 21.70 -3.40
C LEU A 184 2.17 22.18 -3.09
N GLY A 185 1.55 22.91 -4.03
CA GLY A 185 0.17 23.38 -3.92
C GLY A 185 -0.81 22.23 -3.82
N GLY A 186 -0.66 21.18 -4.65
CA GLY A 186 -1.46 19.96 -4.57
C GLY A 186 -1.30 19.23 -3.24
N THR A 187 -0.06 19.04 -2.77
CA THR A 187 0.21 18.41 -1.46
C THR A 187 -0.40 19.22 -0.31
N LEU A 188 -0.21 20.54 -0.30
CA LEU A 188 -0.75 21.41 0.73
C LEU A 188 -2.29 21.50 0.68
N TRP A 189 -2.88 21.37 -0.51
CA TRP A 189 -4.32 21.29 -0.68
C TRP A 189 -4.90 19.98 -0.17
N MET A 190 -4.26 18.85 -0.45
CA MET A 190 -4.74 17.53 -0.01
C MET A 190 -4.54 17.28 1.49
N ASN A 191 -3.51 17.90 2.09
CA ASN A 191 -3.10 17.60 3.47
C ASN A 191 -4.22 17.81 4.51
N PRO A 192 -4.97 18.94 4.54
CA PRO A 192 -6.06 19.13 5.50
C PRO A 192 -7.13 18.03 5.44
N TYR A 193 -7.47 17.53 4.25
CA TYR A 193 -8.48 16.48 4.10
C TYR A 193 -7.97 15.11 4.55
N ALA A 194 -6.69 14.81 4.30
CA ALA A 194 -6.04 13.60 4.81
C ALA A 194 -5.97 13.63 6.35
N THR A 195 -5.57 14.78 6.93
CA THR A 195 -5.57 14.99 8.39
C THR A 195 -6.97 14.87 8.96
N ARG A 196 -7.97 15.51 8.35
CA ARG A 196 -9.36 15.45 8.81
C ARG A 196 -9.93 14.04 8.81
N ASN A 197 -9.65 13.24 7.78
CA ASN A 197 -10.03 11.82 7.76
C ASN A 197 -9.46 11.05 8.97
N LEU A 198 -8.18 11.26 9.30
CA LEU A 198 -7.55 10.61 10.45
C LEU A 198 -8.09 11.12 11.79
N GLU A 199 -8.36 12.42 11.89
CA GLU A 199 -8.97 13.03 13.09
C GLU A 199 -10.34 12.41 13.38
N ILE A 200 -11.22 12.31 12.38
CA ILE A 200 -12.56 11.72 12.55
C ILE A 200 -12.47 10.27 13.06
N LEU A 201 -11.58 9.46 12.47
CA LEU A 201 -11.39 8.07 12.89
C LEU A 201 -10.81 7.97 14.30
N SER A 202 -9.83 8.81 14.63
CA SER A 202 -9.21 8.85 15.97
C SER A 202 -10.21 9.30 17.04
N GLU A 203 -11.06 10.28 16.73
CA GLU A 203 -12.13 10.73 17.62
C GLU A 203 -13.15 9.61 17.84
N ALA A 204 -13.55 8.90 16.77
CA ALA A 204 -14.48 7.77 16.85
C ALA A 204 -13.95 6.63 17.72
N GLU A 205 -12.66 6.33 17.62
CA GLU A 205 -11.99 5.32 18.45
C GLU A 205 -11.96 5.76 19.93
N ALA A 206 -11.69 7.04 20.19
CA ALA A 206 -11.60 7.57 21.55
C ALA A 206 -12.96 7.69 22.26
N THR A 207 -14.03 8.04 21.54
CA THR A 207 -15.36 8.30 22.13
C THR A 207 -16.33 7.13 22.00
N GLY A 208 -16.14 6.26 20.99
CA GLY A 208 -17.12 5.23 20.62
C GLY A 208 -18.36 5.79 19.90
N GLU A 209 -18.39 7.08 19.55
CA GLU A 209 -19.49 7.75 18.86
C GLU A 209 -19.43 7.53 17.34
N TRP A 210 -19.50 6.26 16.91
CA TRP A 210 -19.27 5.88 15.51
C TRP A 210 -20.24 6.52 14.51
N LEU A 211 -21.50 6.72 14.87
CA LEU A 211 -22.49 7.34 13.97
C LEU A 211 -22.19 8.82 13.72
N VAL A 212 -21.85 9.56 14.77
CA VAL A 212 -21.48 10.98 14.67
C VAL A 212 -20.23 11.14 13.80
N ALA A 213 -19.24 10.29 14.02
CA ALA A 213 -18.04 10.27 13.20
C ALA A 213 -18.31 9.87 11.74
N ALA A 214 -19.22 8.92 11.51
CA ALA A 214 -19.58 8.50 10.15
C ALA A 214 -20.29 9.61 9.37
N ASP A 215 -21.18 10.38 10.01
CA ASP A 215 -21.86 11.51 9.37
C ASP A 215 -20.88 12.67 9.06
N ALA A 216 -19.79 12.81 9.84
CA ALA A 216 -18.74 13.80 9.54
C ALA A 216 -17.98 13.53 8.22
N PHE A 217 -18.13 12.35 7.61
CA PHE A 217 -17.56 12.05 6.30
C PHE A 217 -18.35 12.65 5.13
N GLU A 218 -19.58 13.12 5.32
CA GLU A 218 -20.38 13.73 4.26
C GLU A 218 -19.67 14.96 3.65
N ASP A 219 -19.03 15.78 4.50
CA ASP A 219 -18.24 16.93 4.05
C ASP A 219 -17.04 16.51 3.19
N LEU A 220 -16.37 15.41 3.54
CA LEU A 220 -15.21 14.90 2.78
C LEU A 220 -15.66 14.30 1.44
N GLN A 221 -16.76 13.57 1.43
CA GLN A 221 -17.36 13.02 0.21
C GLN A 221 -17.80 14.14 -0.74
N ALA A 222 -18.32 15.26 -0.23
CA ALA A 222 -18.70 16.42 -1.04
C ALA A 222 -17.49 17.12 -1.69
N VAL A 223 -16.33 17.11 -1.02
CA VAL A 223 -15.08 17.70 -1.54
C VAL A 223 -14.49 16.85 -2.66
N ASP A 224 -14.37 15.53 -2.45
CA ASP A 224 -13.86 14.60 -3.47
C ASP A 224 -14.70 13.33 -3.53
N PRO A 225 -15.76 13.31 -4.36
CA PRO A 225 -16.62 12.13 -4.55
C PRO A 225 -15.90 10.93 -5.18
N ARG A 226 -14.67 11.09 -5.68
CA ARG A 226 -13.91 10.01 -6.32
C ARG A 226 -12.91 9.35 -5.38
N GLN A 227 -12.82 9.81 -4.14
CA GLN A 227 -11.85 9.31 -3.18
C GLN A 227 -12.44 8.12 -2.40
N PRO A 228 -12.02 6.87 -2.67
CA PRO A 228 -12.67 5.68 -2.13
C PRO A 228 -12.64 5.59 -0.60
N VAL A 229 -11.59 6.11 0.05
CA VAL A 229 -11.46 6.06 1.50
C VAL A 229 -12.57 6.85 2.20
N TYR A 230 -13.16 7.86 1.55
CA TYR A 230 -14.28 8.62 2.12
C TYR A 230 -15.59 7.83 2.13
N TYR A 231 -15.67 6.71 1.42
CA TYR A 231 -16.78 5.76 1.49
C TYR A 231 -16.44 4.58 2.41
N TRP A 232 -15.20 4.08 2.33
CA TRP A 232 -14.73 2.95 3.14
C TRP A 232 -14.68 3.26 4.63
N SER A 233 -14.16 4.42 5.02
CA SER A 233 -14.03 4.83 6.42
C SER A 233 -15.38 4.90 7.16
N PRO A 234 -16.40 5.64 6.66
CA PRO A 234 -17.71 5.63 7.32
C PRO A 234 -18.43 4.29 7.21
N ALA A 235 -18.19 3.49 6.14
CA ALA A 235 -18.71 2.12 6.06
C ALA A 235 -18.25 1.25 7.23
N MET A 236 -16.99 1.38 7.66
CA MET A 236 -16.48 0.67 8.84
C MET A 236 -17.15 1.13 10.13
N LEU A 237 -17.35 2.44 10.29
CA LEU A 237 -18.03 3.01 11.45
C LEU A 237 -19.50 2.56 11.53
N TRP A 238 -20.23 2.61 10.41
CA TRP A 238 -21.59 2.08 10.32
C TRP A 238 -21.65 0.58 10.54
N ALA A 239 -20.68 -0.20 10.05
CA ALA A 239 -20.63 -1.64 10.29
C ALA A 239 -20.45 -1.99 11.77
N MET A 240 -19.58 -1.26 12.48
CA MET A 240 -19.41 -1.43 13.93
C MET A 240 -20.69 -1.07 14.70
N ALA A 241 -21.36 0.03 14.32
CA ALA A 241 -22.63 0.42 14.92
C ALA A 241 -23.74 -0.61 14.63
N ALA A 242 -23.85 -1.06 13.37
CA ALA A 242 -24.81 -2.08 12.95
C ALA A 242 -24.62 -3.38 13.75
N TYR A 243 -23.37 -3.80 13.98
CA TYR A 243 -23.08 -4.99 14.78
C TYR A 243 -23.43 -4.80 16.26
N ARG A 244 -23.10 -3.65 16.87
CA ARG A 244 -23.42 -3.38 18.27
C ARG A 244 -24.93 -3.33 18.52
N ASP A 245 -25.64 -2.62 17.65
CA ASP A 245 -27.05 -2.28 17.85
C ASP A 245 -27.98 -3.32 17.17
N GLN A 246 -27.40 -4.29 16.45
CA GLN A 246 -28.11 -5.31 15.67
C GLN A 246 -29.12 -4.70 14.69
N ASP A 247 -28.76 -3.56 14.07
CA ASP A 247 -29.63 -2.78 13.18
C ASP A 247 -29.43 -3.15 11.70
N PRO A 248 -30.43 -3.79 11.04
CA PRO A 248 -30.34 -4.16 9.62
C PRO A 248 -30.28 -2.96 8.66
N ALA A 249 -30.85 -1.82 9.02
CA ALA A 249 -30.83 -0.62 8.17
C ALA A 249 -29.43 0.01 8.16
N LEU A 250 -28.78 0.07 9.33
CA LEU A 250 -27.37 0.45 9.41
C LEU A 250 -26.48 -0.56 8.68
N ALA A 251 -26.78 -1.86 8.78
CA ALA A 251 -26.04 -2.88 8.06
C ALA A 251 -26.11 -2.70 6.54
N ARG A 252 -27.30 -2.36 6.01
CA ARG A 252 -27.51 -2.03 4.59
C ARG A 252 -26.71 -0.79 4.18
N ARG A 253 -26.78 0.30 4.97
CA ARG A 253 -26.02 1.54 4.71
C ARG A 253 -24.51 1.28 4.66
N ALA A 254 -23.98 0.51 5.61
CA ALA A 254 -22.56 0.14 5.64
C ALA A 254 -22.16 -0.69 4.41
N TYR A 255 -22.97 -1.68 4.04
CA TYR A 255 -22.72 -2.52 2.87
C TYR A 255 -22.68 -1.70 1.58
N ASP A 256 -23.65 -0.81 1.36
CA ASP A 256 -23.73 -0.01 0.14
C ASP A 256 -22.51 0.92 0.03
N ALA A 257 -22.07 1.49 1.16
CA ALA A 257 -20.86 2.32 1.21
C ALA A 257 -19.56 1.52 0.94
N PHE A 258 -19.46 0.27 1.38
CA PHE A 258 -18.37 -0.61 0.94
C PHE A 258 -18.43 -0.90 -0.56
N GLY A 259 -19.63 -1.07 -1.11
CA GLY A 259 -19.85 -1.24 -2.54
C GLY A 259 -19.34 -0.03 -3.35
N GLU A 260 -19.65 1.19 -2.91
CA GLU A 260 -19.14 2.42 -3.53
C GLU A 260 -17.60 2.53 -3.43
N ALA A 261 -17.03 2.22 -2.26
CA ALA A 261 -15.58 2.18 -2.11
C ALA A 261 -14.92 1.17 -3.07
N ALA A 262 -15.52 -0.02 -3.23
CA ALA A 262 -15.06 -1.04 -4.16
C ALA A 262 -15.18 -0.56 -5.63
N ALA A 263 -16.29 0.09 -6.01
CA ALA A 263 -16.49 0.65 -7.35
C ALA A 263 -15.46 1.75 -7.69
N LEU A 264 -14.97 2.47 -6.68
CA LEU A 264 -13.87 3.45 -6.79
C LEU A 264 -12.47 2.80 -6.71
N GLY A 265 -12.38 1.48 -6.64
CA GLY A 265 -11.15 0.70 -6.69
C GLY A 265 -10.48 0.49 -5.34
N MET A 266 -11.25 0.48 -4.24
CA MET A 266 -10.80 0.06 -2.91
C MET A 266 -11.52 -1.23 -2.48
N GLU A 267 -11.30 -2.28 -3.27
CA GLU A 267 -11.77 -3.64 -2.99
C GLU A 267 -10.71 -4.41 -2.19
N SER A 268 -11.12 -5.19 -1.19
CA SER A 268 -10.21 -5.99 -0.36
C SER A 268 -10.92 -7.17 0.29
N ALA A 269 -10.16 -8.19 0.71
CA ALA A 269 -10.72 -9.29 1.48
C ALA A 269 -11.41 -8.82 2.77
N ALA A 270 -10.87 -7.79 3.44
CA ALA A 270 -11.48 -7.23 4.64
C ALA A 270 -12.83 -6.58 4.30
N SER A 271 -12.92 -5.80 3.22
CA SER A 271 -14.18 -5.22 2.75
C SER A 271 -15.21 -6.32 2.46
N HIS A 272 -14.84 -7.36 1.72
CA HIS A 272 -15.75 -8.49 1.45
C HIS A 272 -16.16 -9.27 2.69
N ALA A 273 -15.25 -9.51 3.64
CA ALA A 273 -15.60 -10.20 4.88
C ALA A 273 -16.65 -9.40 5.68
N ASN A 274 -16.51 -8.08 5.73
CA ASN A 274 -17.50 -7.20 6.35
C ASN A 274 -18.81 -7.19 5.56
N MET A 275 -18.75 -7.03 4.23
CA MET A 275 -19.95 -7.07 3.39
C MET A 275 -20.70 -8.40 3.51
N ALA A 276 -20.01 -9.53 3.64
CA ALA A 276 -20.64 -10.84 3.87
C ALA A 276 -21.38 -10.90 5.21
N ALA A 277 -20.76 -10.41 6.29
CA ALA A 277 -21.39 -10.36 7.61
C ALA A 277 -22.60 -9.41 7.64
N LEU A 278 -22.47 -8.23 7.03
CA LEU A 278 -23.57 -7.27 6.88
C LEU A 278 -24.69 -7.88 6.05
N ALA A 279 -24.36 -8.55 4.94
CA ALA A 279 -25.30 -9.26 4.07
C ALA A 279 -26.18 -10.25 4.82
N ALA A 280 -25.54 -11.12 5.60
CA ALA A 280 -26.23 -12.07 6.46
C ALA A 280 -27.11 -11.36 7.52
N GLN A 281 -26.68 -10.21 8.06
CA GLN A 281 -27.41 -9.49 9.11
C GLN A 281 -28.79 -8.97 8.64
N PHE A 282 -28.92 -8.49 7.41
CA PHE A 282 -30.23 -8.10 6.85
C PHE A 282 -30.89 -9.19 6.00
N GLY A 283 -30.35 -10.43 6.03
CA GLY A 283 -31.00 -11.63 5.51
C GLY A 283 -30.70 -11.99 4.06
N ASP A 284 -29.74 -11.33 3.40
CA ASP A 284 -29.34 -11.63 2.02
C ASP A 284 -28.17 -12.62 2.01
N LEU A 285 -28.50 -13.91 2.07
CA LEU A 285 -27.51 -14.99 2.10
C LEU A 285 -26.85 -15.23 0.74
N ASP A 286 -27.49 -14.83 -0.36
CA ASP A 286 -26.89 -14.93 -1.69
C ASP A 286 -25.75 -13.92 -1.82
N ALA A 287 -26.00 -12.65 -1.45
CA ALA A 287 -24.94 -11.64 -1.39
C ALA A 287 -23.84 -12.02 -0.37
N ALA A 288 -24.21 -12.61 0.77
CA ALA A 288 -23.23 -13.10 1.74
C ALA A 288 -22.31 -14.17 1.13
N ALA A 289 -22.87 -15.11 0.36
CA ALA A 289 -22.12 -16.16 -0.32
C ALA A 289 -21.15 -15.60 -1.36
N GLU A 290 -21.58 -14.65 -2.19
CA GLU A 290 -20.73 -13.99 -3.18
C GLU A 290 -19.51 -13.32 -2.55
N HIS A 291 -19.70 -12.64 -1.43
CA HIS A 291 -18.61 -11.99 -0.72
C HIS A 291 -17.71 -12.97 0.02
N LEU A 292 -18.23 -14.05 0.59
CA LEU A 292 -17.39 -15.11 1.15
C LEU A 292 -16.51 -15.77 0.09
N ASP A 293 -17.03 -15.99 -1.12
CA ASP A 293 -16.22 -16.46 -2.25
C ASP A 293 -15.14 -15.43 -2.63
N ALA A 294 -15.49 -14.15 -2.65
CA ALA A 294 -14.52 -13.08 -2.89
C ALA A 294 -13.40 -13.05 -1.84
N VAL A 295 -13.71 -13.29 -0.56
CA VAL A 295 -12.69 -13.44 0.49
C VAL A 295 -11.72 -14.58 0.16
N MET A 296 -12.22 -15.72 -0.34
CA MET A 296 -11.36 -16.84 -0.75
C MET A 296 -10.42 -16.47 -1.92
N ARG A 297 -10.84 -15.55 -2.80
CA ARG A 297 -10.01 -15.05 -3.91
C ARG A 297 -8.96 -14.03 -3.44
N PHE A 298 -9.32 -13.09 -2.57
CA PHE A 298 -8.42 -12.01 -2.12
C PHE A 298 -7.52 -12.40 -0.92
N ALA A 299 -7.92 -13.39 -0.12
CA ALA A 299 -7.19 -13.85 1.06
C ALA A 299 -6.83 -15.34 0.98
N TRP A 300 -6.52 -15.83 -0.21
CA TRP A 300 -6.26 -17.25 -0.49
C TRP A 300 -5.09 -17.85 0.33
N MET A 301 -4.13 -17.04 0.78
CA MET A 301 -3.05 -17.48 1.66
C MET A 301 -3.38 -17.38 3.16
N SER A 302 -4.44 -16.67 3.53
CA SER A 302 -4.77 -16.45 4.94
C SER A 302 -5.54 -17.63 5.52
N VAL A 303 -4.84 -18.49 6.26
CA VAL A 303 -5.49 -19.60 6.98
C VAL A 303 -6.60 -19.08 7.92
N PRO A 304 -6.40 -18.02 8.74
CA PRO A 304 -7.45 -17.53 9.63
C PRO A 304 -8.69 -17.02 8.88
N MET A 305 -8.48 -16.35 7.73
CA MET A 305 -9.60 -15.81 6.96
C MET A 305 -10.39 -16.93 6.27
N ARG A 306 -9.71 -17.92 5.69
CA ARG A 306 -10.38 -19.09 5.09
C ARG A 306 -11.10 -19.95 6.12
N LEU A 307 -10.55 -20.08 7.34
CA LEU A 307 -11.26 -20.72 8.45
C LEU A 307 -12.52 -19.95 8.82
N SER A 308 -12.43 -18.62 8.91
CA SER A 308 -13.59 -17.77 9.19
C SER A 308 -14.67 -17.92 8.12
N VAL A 309 -14.29 -17.98 6.84
CA VAL A 309 -15.22 -18.27 5.73
C VAL A 309 -15.90 -19.63 5.93
N ALA A 310 -15.15 -20.69 6.21
CA ALA A 310 -15.70 -22.02 6.39
C ALA A 310 -16.74 -22.06 7.53
N GLU A 311 -16.42 -21.50 8.69
CA GLU A 311 -17.31 -21.47 9.86
C GLU A 311 -18.56 -20.63 9.64
N ARG A 312 -18.43 -19.46 9.00
CA ARG A 312 -19.58 -18.60 8.69
C ARG A 312 -20.48 -19.24 7.64
N ALA A 313 -19.90 -19.83 6.60
CA ALA A 313 -20.66 -20.54 5.58
C ALA A 313 -21.45 -21.72 6.16
N GLU A 314 -20.89 -22.50 7.09
CA GLU A 314 -21.64 -23.54 7.81
C GLU A 314 -22.78 -22.96 8.65
N ALA A 315 -22.49 -21.92 9.44
CA ALA A 315 -23.47 -21.30 10.33
C ALA A 315 -24.66 -20.69 9.57
N TRP A 316 -24.41 -20.16 8.37
CA TRP A 316 -25.44 -19.55 7.52
C TRP A 316 -26.09 -20.53 6.53
N GLY A 317 -25.72 -21.82 6.55
CA GLY A 317 -26.32 -22.82 5.67
C GLY A 317 -25.91 -22.68 4.20
N LEU A 318 -24.65 -22.32 3.94
CA LEU A 318 -24.02 -22.18 2.62
C LEU A 318 -23.09 -23.37 2.32
N PRO A 319 -23.61 -24.58 2.02
CA PRO A 319 -22.85 -25.83 2.03
C PRO A 319 -21.75 -25.90 0.95
N GLU A 320 -21.95 -25.27 -0.20
CA GLU A 320 -20.96 -25.28 -1.28
C GLU A 320 -19.73 -24.43 -0.93
N ILE A 321 -19.94 -23.21 -0.40
CA ILE A 321 -18.87 -22.32 0.07
C ILE A 321 -18.13 -22.95 1.25
N ALA A 322 -18.85 -23.51 2.22
CA ALA A 322 -18.27 -24.20 3.38
C ALA A 322 -17.36 -25.35 2.93
N ARG A 323 -17.83 -26.18 1.99
CA ARG A 323 -17.06 -27.33 1.48
C ARG A 323 -15.80 -26.88 0.75
N ALA A 324 -15.88 -25.84 -0.08
CA ALA A 324 -14.72 -25.30 -0.79
C ALA A 324 -13.69 -24.72 0.19
N ALA A 325 -14.12 -23.95 1.19
CA ALA A 325 -13.24 -23.37 2.19
C ALA A 325 -12.53 -24.44 3.04
N TRP A 326 -13.26 -25.44 3.54
CA TRP A 326 -12.68 -26.57 4.26
C TRP A 326 -11.71 -27.39 3.42
N ALA A 327 -12.05 -27.67 2.16
CA ALA A 327 -11.15 -28.39 1.25
C ALA A 327 -9.83 -27.63 1.07
N SER A 328 -9.89 -26.31 0.87
CA SER A 328 -8.69 -25.47 0.74
C SER A 328 -7.79 -25.49 1.98
N LEU A 329 -8.36 -25.64 3.18
CA LEU A 329 -7.61 -25.72 4.44
C LEU A 329 -6.93 -27.08 4.59
N LEU A 330 -7.58 -28.16 4.17
CA LEU A 330 -7.03 -29.52 4.26
C LEU A 330 -5.81 -29.76 3.35
N GLU A 331 -5.71 -28.99 2.26
CA GLU A 331 -4.60 -29.06 1.31
C GLU A 331 -3.44 -28.13 1.70
N ASP A 332 -3.60 -27.30 2.74
CA ASP A 332 -2.62 -26.28 3.10
C ASP A 332 -1.77 -26.68 4.32
N GLU A 333 -0.50 -26.96 4.07
CA GLU A 333 0.48 -27.33 5.10
C GLU A 333 0.66 -26.25 6.19
N ARG A 334 0.37 -24.97 5.89
CA ARG A 334 0.48 -23.86 6.84
C ARG A 334 -0.50 -23.97 7.99
N VAL A 335 -1.58 -24.76 7.85
CA VAL A 335 -2.54 -24.99 8.93
C VAL A 335 -1.86 -25.50 10.20
N GLU A 336 -0.86 -26.38 10.07
CA GLU A 336 -0.14 -26.95 11.22
C GLU A 336 0.58 -25.85 12.02
N THR A 337 1.10 -24.84 11.32
CA THR A 337 1.76 -23.66 11.92
C THR A 337 0.82 -22.82 12.78
N TYR A 338 -0.48 -22.80 12.47
CA TYR A 338 -1.48 -22.05 13.25
C TYR A 338 -2.00 -22.83 14.47
N GLY A 339 -1.57 -24.07 14.69
CA GLY A 339 -2.00 -24.88 15.84
C GLY A 339 -3.51 -25.17 15.87
N LEU A 340 -4.19 -25.06 14.73
CA LEU A 340 -5.64 -25.22 14.62
C LEU A 340 -5.99 -26.71 14.63
N PRO A 341 -6.83 -27.21 15.57
CA PRO A 341 -7.29 -28.59 15.57
C PRO A 341 -8.38 -28.79 14.51
N LEU A 342 -7.98 -28.83 13.24
CA LEU A 342 -8.89 -29.06 12.12
C LEU A 342 -9.49 -30.47 12.14
N ASP A 343 -8.80 -31.44 12.75
CA ASP A 343 -9.19 -32.85 12.79
C ASP A 343 -10.58 -33.10 13.41
N ARG A 344 -10.99 -32.29 14.39
CA ARG A 344 -12.29 -32.39 15.08
C ARG A 344 -13.42 -31.61 14.41
N ARG A 345 -13.15 -30.47 13.79
CA ARG A 345 -14.18 -29.65 13.10
C ARG A 345 -14.51 -30.22 11.72
N VAL A 346 -13.50 -30.71 10.99
CA VAL A 346 -13.67 -31.41 9.71
C VAL A 346 -14.34 -32.77 9.89
N ALA A 347 -14.29 -33.38 11.08
CA ALA A 347 -15.04 -34.59 11.36
C ALA A 347 -16.56 -34.36 11.47
N ALA A 348 -16.99 -33.12 11.69
CA ALA A 348 -18.40 -32.73 11.77
C ALA A 348 -18.98 -32.29 10.42
N SER A 349 -18.16 -31.76 9.51
CA SER A 349 -18.58 -31.44 8.15
C SER A 349 -18.59 -32.69 7.28
N GLU A 350 -19.61 -32.88 6.42
CA GLU A 350 -19.82 -34.09 5.60
C GLU A 350 -18.69 -34.39 4.58
N ALA A 351 -17.60 -33.61 4.58
CA ALA A 351 -16.45 -33.72 3.69
C ALA A 351 -15.68 -35.06 3.81
N ARG A 352 -15.86 -35.82 4.89
CA ARG A 352 -15.18 -37.12 5.10
C ARG A 352 -15.60 -38.22 4.13
N ALA A 353 -16.75 -38.11 3.45
CA ALA A 353 -17.22 -39.16 2.53
C ALA A 353 -16.31 -39.30 1.29
N ARG A 354 -15.63 -38.22 0.86
CA ARG A 354 -14.70 -38.26 -0.29
C ARG A 354 -13.22 -38.38 0.11
N TRP A 355 -12.81 -37.81 1.25
CA TRP A 355 -11.40 -37.84 1.67
C TRP A 355 -10.87 -39.26 1.95
N ARG A 356 -11.72 -40.18 2.42
CA ARG A 356 -11.37 -41.60 2.57
C ARG A 356 -11.32 -42.37 1.24
N CYS A 357 -12.00 -41.91 0.19
CA CYS A 357 -11.97 -42.58 -1.11
C CYS A 357 -10.65 -42.36 -1.88
N CYS A 358 -9.98 -41.22 -1.72
CA CYS A 358 -8.72 -40.96 -2.41
C CYS A 358 -7.52 -41.66 -1.76
N ARG A 359 -7.46 -41.77 -0.42
CA ARG A 359 -6.37 -42.50 0.27
C ARG A 359 -6.45 -44.02 0.14
N CYS A 360 -7.61 -44.57 -0.19
CA CYS A 360 -7.77 -46.01 -0.41
C CYS A 360 -7.43 -46.47 -1.85
N ARG A 361 -7.03 -45.57 -2.75
CA ARG A 361 -6.59 -45.92 -4.11
C ARG A 361 -5.07 -45.88 -4.32
N THR A 362 -4.29 -45.61 -3.27
CA THR A 362 -2.82 -45.57 -3.31
C THR A 362 -2.18 -46.49 -2.26
N ASN A 363 -2.73 -47.69 -2.07
CA ASN A 363 -2.04 -48.82 -1.44
C ASN A 363 -2.18 -50.05 -2.31
#